data_AF-A0A1V1WU92-F1
#
_entry.id   AF-A0A1V1WU92-F1
#
_cell.length_a   1.000
_cell.length_b   1.000
_cell.length_c   1.000
_cell.angle_alpha   90.00
_cell.angle_beta   90.00
_cell.angle_gamma   90.00
#
_symmetry.space_group_name_H-M   'P 1'
#
loop_
_entity.id
_entity.type
_entity.pdbx_description
1 polymer ?
#
loop_
_entity_poly.entity_id
_entity_poly.type
_entity_poly.pdbx_seq_one_letter_code
_entity_poly.pdbx_strand_id
1 'polypeptide(L)'
;MKKWILIGGGVVIAIIIVLVVGISNLGSMIKRAVNTYGPRITKTEVRLVDVDVSIFSVETNLKGFYLGNPKGFKSPKAISVGSIYVDVGGGAVTGETIIIDKIEVVRPEVTYEKVRGTDNLRTILNNLLSL
;
A
#
# COMPACT_ATOMS: atom_id res chain seq x y z
N MET A 1 24.55 -39.59 -10.13
CA MET A 1 23.31 -39.14 -10.82
C MET A 1 22.14 -38.88 -9.87
N LYS A 2 21.77 -39.80 -8.95
CA LYS A 2 20.62 -39.61 -8.02
C LYS A 2 20.74 -38.42 -7.04
N LYS A 3 21.96 -38.12 -6.54
CA LYS A 3 22.20 -37.03 -5.57
C LYS A 3 21.95 -35.63 -6.14
N TRP A 4 22.24 -35.41 -7.42
CA TRP A 4 22.03 -34.11 -8.08
C TRP A 4 20.56 -33.84 -8.39
N ILE A 5 19.79 -34.90 -8.64
CA ILE A 5 18.33 -34.83 -8.79
C ILE A 5 17.66 -34.52 -7.44
N LEU A 6 18.17 -35.09 -6.34
CA LEU A 6 17.69 -34.79 -4.98
C LEU A 6 18.02 -33.35 -4.55
N ILE A 7 19.22 -32.86 -4.86
CA ILE A 7 19.62 -31.47 -4.57
C ILE A 7 18.83 -30.50 -5.44
N GLY A 8 18.70 -30.76 -6.74
CA GLY A 8 17.89 -29.94 -7.65
C GLY A 8 16.42 -29.92 -7.24
N GLY A 9 15.85 -31.06 -6.88
CA GLY A 9 14.48 -31.16 -6.36
C GLY A 9 14.28 -30.40 -5.06
N GLY A 10 15.24 -30.46 -4.13
CA GLY A 10 15.21 -29.72 -2.88
C GLY A 10 15.22 -28.20 -3.09
N VAL A 11 16.04 -27.70 -4.02
CA VAL A 11 16.10 -26.27 -4.37
C VAL A 11 14.78 -25.79 -4.98
N VAL A 12 14.19 -26.55 -5.90
CA VAL A 12 12.89 -26.21 -6.51
C VAL A 12 11.79 -26.13 -5.45
N ILE A 13 11.75 -27.10 -4.54
CA ILE A 13 10.78 -27.11 -3.43
C ILE A 13 10.98 -25.89 -2.52
N ALA A 14 12.22 -25.54 -2.18
CA ALA A 14 12.52 -24.36 -1.37
C ALA A 14 12.05 -23.06 -2.04
N ILE A 15 12.27 -22.91 -3.36
CA ILE A 15 11.78 -21.75 -4.12
C ILE A 15 10.25 -21.68 -4.12
N ILE A 16 9.57 -22.81 -4.35
CA ILE A 16 8.10 -22.88 -4.32
C ILE A 16 7.59 -22.46 -2.93
N ILE A 17 8.20 -22.95 -1.85
CA ILE A 17 7.83 -22.58 -0.49
C ILE A 17 7.99 -21.06 -0.28
N VAL A 18 9.11 -20.47 -0.71
CA VAL A 18 9.33 -19.03 -0.60
C VAL A 18 8.28 -18.24 -1.38
N LEU A 19 7.94 -18.68 -2.61
CA LEU A 19 6.90 -18.02 -3.42
C LEU A 19 5.53 -18.11 -2.76
N VAL A 20 5.13 -19.29 -2.27
CA VAL A 20 3.83 -19.49 -1.60
C VAL A 20 3.74 -18.67 -0.31
N VAL A 21 4.80 -18.67 0.52
CA VAL A 21 4.86 -17.87 1.75
C VAL A 21 4.87 -16.37 1.43
N GLY A 22 5.59 -15.95 0.40
CA GLY A 22 5.61 -14.56 -0.05
C GLY A 22 4.22 -14.09 -0.50
N ILE A 23 3.58 -14.84 -1.39
CA ILE A 23 2.26 -14.53 -1.94
C ILE A 23 1.19 -14.47 -0.83
N SER A 24 1.18 -15.44 0.07
CA SER A 24 0.22 -15.49 1.19
C SER A 24 0.35 -14.33 2.18
N ASN A 25 1.47 -13.61 2.20
CA ASN A 25 1.74 -12.52 3.14
C ASN A 25 1.75 -11.12 2.49
N LEU A 26 1.37 -10.98 1.23
CA LEU A 26 1.45 -9.69 0.51
C LEU A 26 0.67 -8.57 1.22
N GLY A 27 -0.56 -8.82 1.69
CA GLY A 27 -1.33 -7.83 2.44
C GLY A 27 -0.60 -7.36 3.71
N SER A 28 -0.03 -8.29 4.48
CA SER A 28 0.77 -7.97 5.68
C SER A 28 2.03 -7.18 5.34
N MET A 29 2.70 -7.49 4.24
CA MET A 29 3.86 -6.74 3.77
C MET A 29 3.49 -5.29 3.37
N ILE A 30 2.41 -5.11 2.60
CA ILE A 30 1.91 -3.77 2.22
C ILE A 30 1.55 -2.97 3.48
N LYS A 31 0.78 -3.55 4.39
CA LYS A 31 0.43 -2.93 5.69
C LYS A 31 1.68 -2.48 6.45
N ARG A 32 2.69 -3.35 6.57
CA ARG A 32 3.94 -3.03 7.25
C ARG A 32 4.70 -1.91 6.55
N ALA A 33 4.79 -1.95 5.22
CA ALA A 33 5.47 -0.93 4.43
C ALA A 33 4.80 0.45 4.60
N VAL A 34 3.48 0.51 4.48
CA VAL A 34 2.71 1.75 4.67
C VAL A 34 2.90 2.29 6.09
N ASN A 35 2.78 1.46 7.12
CA ASN A 35 2.91 1.88 8.51
C ASN A 35 4.36 2.24 8.91
N THR A 36 5.37 1.72 8.21
CA THR A 36 6.78 1.97 8.52
C THR A 36 7.36 3.16 7.76
N TYR A 37 7.07 3.25 6.47
CA TYR A 37 7.63 4.28 5.59
C TYR A 37 6.70 5.48 5.42
N GLY A 38 5.39 5.28 5.45
CA GLY A 38 4.39 6.35 5.35
C GLY A 38 4.64 7.50 6.33
N PRO A 39 4.89 7.24 7.64
CA PRO A 39 5.16 8.32 8.58
C PRO A 39 6.46 9.08 8.29
N ARG A 40 7.49 8.37 7.81
CA ARG A 40 8.81 8.96 7.49
C ARG A 40 8.72 9.89 6.28
N ILE A 41 8.00 9.45 5.26
CA ILE A 41 7.84 10.17 4.00
C ILE A 41 6.91 11.37 4.18
N THR A 42 5.74 11.17 4.78
CA THR A 42 4.74 12.25 4.94
C THR A 42 5.09 13.21 6.06
N LYS A 43 5.98 12.82 6.98
CA LYS A 43 6.29 13.50 8.25
C LYS A 43 5.04 13.74 9.12
N THR A 44 4.09 12.81 9.03
CA THR A 44 2.83 12.80 9.78
C THR A 44 2.53 11.39 10.27
N GLU A 45 1.49 11.23 11.09
CA GLU A 45 1.01 9.88 11.42
C GLU A 45 0.40 9.22 10.18
N VAL A 46 0.81 8.00 9.85
CA VAL A 46 0.16 7.18 8.82
C VAL A 46 -0.18 5.83 9.44
N ARG A 47 -1.43 5.42 9.29
CA ARG A 47 -1.90 4.09 9.72
C ARG A 47 -2.75 3.46 8.64
N LEU A 48 -2.56 2.17 8.48
CA LEU A 48 -3.38 1.28 7.69
C LEU A 48 -3.73 0.06 8.54
N VAL A 49 -5.03 -0.20 8.68
CA VAL A 49 -5.54 -1.24 9.58
C VAL A 49 -5.31 -2.61 8.96
N ASP A 50 -5.64 -2.76 7.68
CA ASP A 50 -5.55 -4.05 7.02
C ASP A 50 -5.45 -3.92 5.50
N VAL A 51 -5.01 -5.00 4.86
CA VAL A 51 -4.93 -5.10 3.39
C VAL A 51 -5.32 -6.50 2.95
N ASP A 52 -6.38 -6.60 2.16
CA ASP A 52 -6.70 -7.82 1.44
C ASP A 52 -6.10 -7.73 0.03
N VAL A 53 -5.42 -8.79 -0.40
CA VAL A 53 -4.92 -8.92 -1.77
C VAL A 53 -5.41 -10.24 -2.33
N SER A 54 -6.02 -10.19 -3.50
CA SER A 54 -6.32 -11.38 -4.30
C SER A 54 -5.43 -11.38 -5.54
N ILE A 55 -4.49 -12.33 -5.60
CA ILE A 55 -3.56 -12.44 -6.73
C ILE A 55 -4.24 -13.03 -7.96
N PHE A 56 -5.23 -13.89 -7.77
CA PHE A 56 -5.94 -14.51 -8.89
C PHE A 56 -6.87 -13.54 -9.61
N SER A 57 -7.54 -12.65 -8.87
CA SER A 57 -8.37 -11.59 -9.46
C SER A 57 -7.64 -10.27 -9.67
N VAL A 58 -6.39 -10.14 -9.21
CA VAL A 58 -5.59 -8.91 -9.29
C VAL A 58 -6.28 -7.73 -8.60
N GLU A 59 -6.89 -8.01 -7.45
CA GLU A 59 -7.64 -7.05 -6.66
C GLU A 59 -6.91 -6.74 -5.35
N THR A 60 -7.02 -5.50 -4.88
CA THR A 60 -6.47 -5.07 -3.59
C THR A 60 -7.46 -4.18 -2.86
N ASN A 61 -7.65 -4.43 -1.56
CA ASN A 61 -8.50 -3.63 -0.69
C ASN A 61 -7.72 -3.15 0.55
N LEU A 62 -7.45 -1.85 0.61
CA LEU A 62 -6.81 -1.18 1.75
C LEU A 62 -7.89 -0.73 2.74
N LYS A 63 -7.83 -1.15 3.99
CA LYS A 63 -8.87 -0.86 5.00
C LYS A 63 -8.36 0.07 6.09
N GLY A 64 -9.20 1.03 6.47
CA GLY A 64 -8.98 1.94 7.59
C GLY A 64 -7.72 2.79 7.42
N PHE A 65 -7.57 3.41 6.24
CA PHE A 65 -6.46 4.32 6.00
C PHE A 65 -6.64 5.61 6.81
N TYR A 66 -5.56 6.05 7.42
CA TYR A 66 -5.49 7.27 8.22
C TYR A 66 -4.20 8.01 7.92
N LEU A 67 -4.34 9.30 7.65
CA LEU A 67 -3.27 10.27 7.45
C LEU A 67 -3.50 11.45 8.39
N GLY A 68 -2.60 11.61 9.36
CA GLY A 68 -2.57 12.72 10.28
C GLY A 68 -2.28 14.05 9.59
N ASN A 69 -2.52 15.15 10.30
CA ASN A 69 -2.01 16.45 9.83
C ASN A 69 -0.55 16.67 10.23
N PRO A 70 0.22 17.41 9.41
CA PRO A 70 1.54 17.86 9.80
C PRO A 70 1.46 18.88 10.95
N LYS A 71 2.60 19.10 11.61
CA LYS A 71 2.69 20.11 12.68
C LYS A 71 2.31 21.49 12.13
N GLY A 72 1.56 22.26 12.92
CA GLY A 72 1.11 23.62 12.55
C GLY A 72 -0.34 23.73 12.09
N PHE A 73 -1.06 22.61 11.97
CA PHE A 73 -2.49 22.56 11.68
C PHE A 73 -3.27 22.09 12.92
N LYS A 74 -4.50 22.55 13.09
CA LYS A 74 -5.35 22.32 14.27
C LYS A 74 -6.09 20.99 14.20
N SER A 75 -6.51 20.60 13.02
CA SER A 75 -7.31 19.39 12.83
C SER A 75 -6.45 18.15 13.04
N PRO A 76 -6.96 17.05 13.63
CA PRO A 76 -6.14 15.88 13.94
C PRO A 76 -5.72 15.09 12.69
N LYS A 77 -6.59 15.00 11.67
CA LYS A 77 -6.40 14.18 10.46
C LYS A 77 -6.53 14.99 9.18
N ALA A 78 -5.66 14.73 8.22
CA ALA A 78 -5.74 15.28 6.87
C ALA A 78 -6.68 14.45 5.99
N ILE A 79 -6.52 13.12 6.03
CA ILE A 79 -7.33 12.17 5.25
C ILE A 79 -7.63 10.96 6.13
N SER A 80 -8.86 10.46 6.05
CA SER A 80 -9.18 9.11 6.49
C SER A 80 -10.14 8.46 5.50
N VAL A 81 -9.95 7.17 5.27
CA VAL A 81 -10.77 6.41 4.33
C VAL A 81 -11.15 5.09 4.97
N GLY A 82 -12.44 4.74 4.88
CA GLY A 82 -12.95 3.46 5.34
C GLY A 82 -12.31 2.30 4.59
N SER A 83 -12.36 2.33 3.25
CA SER A 83 -11.62 1.40 2.40
C SER A 83 -11.30 1.97 1.02
N ILE A 84 -10.20 1.51 0.43
CA ILE A 84 -9.79 1.80 -0.95
C ILE A 84 -9.68 0.46 -1.68
N TYR A 85 -10.59 0.21 -2.60
CA TYR A 85 -10.58 -0.96 -3.45
C TYR A 85 -9.99 -0.59 -4.82
N VAL A 86 -9.06 -1.41 -5.29
CA VAL A 86 -8.41 -1.27 -6.60
C VAL A 86 -8.50 -2.61 -7.31
N ASP A 87 -8.98 -2.56 -8.55
CA ASP A 87 -9.06 -3.69 -9.48
C ASP A 87 -8.24 -3.32 -10.73
N VAL A 88 -7.23 -4.13 -11.01
CA VAL A 88 -6.28 -3.92 -12.12
C VAL A 88 -6.69 -4.74 -13.36
N GLY A 89 -7.88 -5.34 -13.33
CA GLY A 89 -8.37 -6.20 -14.40
C GLY A 89 -7.58 -7.50 -14.54
N GLY A 90 -8.16 -8.46 -15.28
CA GLY A 90 -7.51 -9.76 -15.54
C GLY A 90 -6.30 -9.70 -16.48
N GLY A 91 -5.88 -8.51 -16.92
CA GLY A 91 -4.70 -8.29 -17.76
C GLY A 91 -3.41 -8.42 -16.95
N ALA A 92 -2.32 -8.81 -17.61
CA ALA A 92 -1.04 -8.99 -16.92
C ALA A 92 -0.53 -7.66 -16.31
N VAL A 93 -0.33 -7.63 -14.98
CA VAL A 93 0.38 -6.55 -14.26
C VAL A 93 1.84 -6.41 -14.72
N THR A 94 2.34 -7.37 -15.49
CA THR A 94 3.71 -7.44 -16.03
C THR A 94 3.84 -6.92 -17.46
N GLY A 95 2.74 -6.44 -18.08
CA GLY A 95 2.80 -5.78 -19.39
C GLY A 95 3.36 -4.36 -19.31
N GLU A 96 3.65 -3.74 -20.46
CA GLU A 96 4.14 -2.34 -20.52
C GLU A 96 3.13 -1.31 -19.99
N THR A 97 1.84 -1.65 -19.98
CA THR A 97 0.75 -0.79 -19.51
C THR A 97 -0.06 -1.49 -18.44
N ILE A 98 -0.18 -0.84 -17.29
CA ILE A 98 -1.07 -1.27 -16.20
C ILE A 98 -2.43 -0.61 -16.43
N ILE A 99 -3.47 -1.40 -16.66
CA ILE A 99 -4.85 -0.93 -16.80
C ILE A 99 -5.52 -1.07 -15.43
N ILE A 100 -6.18 -0.02 -14.96
CA ILE A 100 -6.95 -0.06 -13.70
C ILE A 100 -8.42 0.00 -14.08
N ASP A 101 -9.13 -1.12 -13.92
CA ASP A 101 -10.54 -1.25 -14.26
C ASP A 101 -11.43 -0.50 -13.27
N LYS A 102 -11.06 -0.51 -11.99
CA LYS A 102 -11.84 0.15 -10.94
C LYS A 102 -10.99 0.66 -9.80
N ILE A 103 -11.31 1.89 -9.35
CA ILE A 103 -10.90 2.42 -8.05
C ILE A 103 -12.17 2.84 -7.33
N GLU A 104 -12.39 2.31 -6.13
CA GLU A 104 -13.51 2.68 -5.28
C GLU A 104 -13.00 3.14 -3.91
N VAL A 105 -13.39 4.35 -3.52
CA VAL A 105 -12.98 4.98 -2.26
C VAL A 105 -14.21 5.14 -1.38
N VAL A 106 -14.29 4.33 -0.32
CA VAL A 106 -15.47 4.23 0.54
C VAL A 106 -15.26 5.04 1.81
N ARG A 107 -16.24 5.91 2.12
CA ARG A 107 -16.22 6.83 3.27
C ARG A 107 -14.93 7.67 3.33
N PRO A 108 -14.58 8.42 2.27
CA PRO A 108 -13.48 9.36 2.36
C PRO A 108 -13.88 10.56 3.23
N GLU A 109 -13.02 10.88 4.18
CA GLU A 109 -13.05 12.14 4.93
C GLU A 109 -11.75 12.89 4.64
N VAL A 110 -11.88 14.09 4.08
CA VAL A 110 -10.74 14.96 3.78
C VAL A 110 -10.91 16.26 4.53
N THR A 111 -9.91 16.61 5.33
CA THR A 111 -9.87 17.89 6.02
C THR A 111 -8.93 18.82 5.26
N TYR A 112 -9.43 19.96 4.80
CA TYR A 112 -8.61 21.02 4.24
C TYR A 112 -8.44 22.14 5.26
N GLU A 113 -7.20 22.49 5.58
CA GLU A 113 -6.87 23.57 6.52
C GLU A 113 -5.79 24.47 5.92
N LYS A 114 -6.09 25.76 5.83
CA LYS A 114 -5.17 26.78 5.26
C LYS A 114 -4.51 27.58 6.38
N VAL A 115 -3.18 27.65 6.35
CA VAL A 115 -2.37 28.41 7.30
C VAL A 115 -1.27 29.17 6.57
N ARG A 116 -1.21 30.50 6.75
CA ARG A 116 -0.09 31.38 6.35
C ARG A 116 0.58 31.01 5.01
N GLY A 117 -0.15 31.16 3.91
CA GLY A 117 0.42 30.98 2.55
C GLY A 117 0.60 29.52 2.11
N THR A 118 0.28 28.54 2.96
CA THR A 118 0.20 27.12 2.59
C THR A 118 -1.11 26.51 3.11
N ASP A 119 -1.30 25.23 2.82
CA ASP A 119 -2.34 24.39 3.39
C ASP A 119 -1.77 23.02 3.76
N ASN A 120 -2.52 22.25 4.55
CA ASN A 120 -2.10 20.97 5.09
C ASN A 120 -1.78 19.95 3.99
N LEU A 121 -2.62 19.84 2.96
CA LEU A 121 -2.43 18.89 1.87
C LEU A 121 -1.18 19.24 1.04
N ARG A 122 -0.95 20.53 0.78
CA ARG A 122 0.24 21.01 0.09
C ARG A 122 1.51 20.80 0.92
N THR A 123 1.44 21.00 2.23
CA THR A 123 2.57 20.69 3.13
C THR A 123 2.91 19.19 3.10
N ILE A 124 1.91 18.31 3.11
CA ILE A 124 2.14 16.85 2.96
C ILE A 124 2.75 16.54 1.59
N LEU A 125 2.24 17.12 0.51
CA LEU A 125 2.78 16.94 -0.84
C LEU A 125 4.24 17.37 -0.94
N ASN A 126 4.61 18.49 -0.33
CA ASN A 126 6.00 18.95 -0.30
C ASN A 126 6.92 17.99 0.46
N ASN A 127 6.43 17.30 1.49
CA ASN A 127 7.21 16.27 2.18
C ASN A 127 7.48 15.06 1.27
N LEU A 128 6.49 14.64 0.48
CA LEU A 128 6.62 13.55 -0.50
C LEU A 128 7.67 13.86 -1.58
N LEU A 129 7.71 15.11 -2.05
CA LEU A 129 8.63 15.57 -3.09
C LEU A 129 10.05 15.89 -2.58
N SER A 130 10.28 15.78 -1.27
CA SER A 130 11.59 16.06 -0.65
C SER A 130 12.46 14.81 -0.43
N LEU A 131 12.03 13.66 -0.97
CA LEU A 131 12.80 12.41 -1.07
C LEU A 131 13.86 12.52 -2.17
#